data_AF-A0A1V5FXP2-F1
#
_entry.id   AF-A0A1V5FXP2-F1
#
_cell.length_a   1.000
_cell.length_b   1.000
_cell.length_c   1.000
_cell.angle_alpha   90.00
_cell.angle_beta   90.00
_cell.angle_gamma   90.00
#
_symmetry.space_group_name_H-M   'P 1'
#
loop_
_entity.id
_entity.type
_entity.pdbx_description
1 polymer ?
#
loop_
_entity_poly.entity_id
_entity_poly.type
_entity_poly.pdbx_seq_one_letter_code
_entity_poly.pdbx_strand_id
1 'polypeptide(L)'
;MTWEDFRERRLAPLEAAGGRLIWQFNENEELTRVYLDDSVLRGGYAAIATFHFGNPNFANAEPFLQRYRGQIPYIALQDAHGGESWWWGDMLAGFRTVFLAEEPTWEGWLRALDNDWVAAFRHDAVSGGQTWRHAGRDDVLAAIQRQWQAWRWWENPRIQRPAVSLVALAPEDEFEAGRPESGIAIRARCWWDNTAQGLPKTPRAEFVSLTIDGKEAAAELVEIRNDKEALQDVYYLCALPNPQPGRRRAEAVVRIVETGDTVSRAIEFEV
;
A
#
# COMPACT_ATOMS: atom_id res chain seq x y z
N MET A 1 21.08 18.75 17.95
CA MET A 1 19.65 18.80 18.33
C MET A 1 19.47 17.74 19.39
N THR A 2 19.04 18.13 20.58
CA THR A 2 18.78 17.20 21.69
C THR A 2 17.42 16.49 21.49
N TRP A 3 17.13 15.46 22.29
CA TRP A 3 15.82 14.81 22.25
C TRP A 3 14.70 15.78 22.66
N GLU A 4 14.89 16.53 23.74
CA GLU A 4 13.99 17.61 24.15
C GLU A 4 13.77 18.66 23.06
N ASP A 5 14.84 19.12 22.38
CA ASP A 5 14.69 20.05 21.24
C ASP A 5 13.81 19.45 20.13
N PHE A 6 13.96 18.16 19.85
CA PHE A 6 13.17 17.46 18.85
C PHE A 6 11.70 17.33 19.27
N ARG A 7 11.44 17.00 20.55
CA ARG A 7 10.08 16.95 21.09
C ARG A 7 9.37 18.30 20.94
N GLU A 8 10.01 19.37 21.38
CA GLU A 8 9.41 20.71 21.34
C GLU A 8 9.22 21.24 19.92
N ARG A 9 10.22 21.05 19.05
CA ARG A 9 10.23 21.69 17.73
C ARG A 9 9.62 20.85 16.61
N ARG A 10 9.49 19.54 16.80
CA ARG A 10 8.97 18.60 15.78
C ARG A 10 7.74 17.85 16.26
N LEU A 11 7.78 17.23 17.43
CA LEU A 11 6.67 16.40 17.89
C LEU A 11 5.47 17.21 18.37
N ALA A 12 5.68 18.22 19.20
CA ALA A 12 4.57 19.03 19.71
C ALA A 12 3.78 19.72 18.57
N PRO A 13 4.42 20.32 17.54
CA PRO A 13 3.70 20.86 16.39
C PRO A 13 3.00 19.79 15.55
N LEU A 14 3.61 18.61 15.38
CA LEU A 14 3.01 17.49 14.67
C LEU A 14 1.73 17.02 15.38
N GLU A 15 1.80 16.78 16.69
CA GLU A 15 0.67 16.36 17.50
C GLU A 15 -0.44 17.41 17.55
N ALA A 16 -0.07 18.69 17.68
CA ALA A 16 -1.02 19.81 17.65
C ALA A 16 -1.76 19.91 16.31
N ALA A 17 -1.13 19.50 15.21
CA ALA A 17 -1.75 19.40 13.88
C ALA A 17 -2.53 18.08 13.67
N GLY A 18 -2.67 17.25 14.70
CA GLY A 18 -3.33 15.94 14.62
C GLY A 18 -2.47 14.85 13.98
N GLY A 19 -1.18 15.08 13.77
CA GLY A 19 -0.22 14.08 13.33
C GLY A 19 0.17 13.12 14.45
N ARG A 20 0.80 12.01 14.08
CA ARG A 20 1.34 10.99 15.00
C ARG A 20 2.67 10.50 14.49
N LEU A 21 3.63 10.33 15.41
CA LEU A 21 4.91 9.71 15.09
C LEU A 21 4.79 8.20 15.26
N ILE A 22 5.25 7.43 14.28
CA ILE A 22 5.27 5.97 14.34
C ILE A 22 6.71 5.49 14.39
N TRP A 23 7.01 4.60 15.33
CA TRP A 23 8.31 3.96 15.39
C TRP A 23 8.34 2.85 14.34
N GLN A 24 9.32 2.87 13.44
CA GLN A 24 9.42 1.90 12.36
C GLN A 24 10.45 0.81 12.65
N PHE A 25 11.71 1.19 12.84
CA PHE A 25 12.83 0.26 12.99
C PHE A 25 14.08 0.97 13.52
N ASN A 26 14.89 0.27 14.30
CA ASN A 26 16.26 0.66 14.63
C ASN A 26 17.05 -0.55 15.17
N GLU A 27 18.18 -0.86 14.54
CA GLU A 27 19.05 -2.00 14.91
C GLU A 27 19.69 -1.86 16.31
N ASN A 28 19.67 -0.66 16.90
CA ASN A 28 20.19 -0.41 18.23
C ASN A 28 19.08 -0.51 19.29
N GLU A 29 19.02 -1.65 19.97
CA GLU A 29 18.04 -1.90 21.04
C GLU A 29 18.15 -0.90 22.19
N GLU A 30 19.35 -0.58 22.66
CA GLU A 30 19.56 0.30 23.82
C GLU A 30 18.98 1.70 23.56
N LEU A 31 19.29 2.25 22.38
CA LEU A 31 18.77 3.53 21.93
C LEU A 31 17.25 3.47 21.69
N THR A 32 16.75 2.38 21.11
CA THR A 32 15.31 2.19 20.91
C THR A 32 14.55 2.20 22.22
N ARG A 33 15.07 1.48 23.23
CA ARG A 33 14.48 1.45 24.57
C ARG A 33 14.42 2.83 25.20
N VAL A 34 15.47 3.64 25.06
CA VAL A 34 15.45 5.04 25.56
C VAL A 34 14.28 5.81 24.98
N TYR A 35 14.05 5.74 23.67
CA TYR A 35 12.96 6.47 23.02
C TYR A 35 11.56 5.91 23.31
N LEU A 36 11.42 4.59 23.34
CA LEU A 36 10.14 3.94 23.61
C LEU A 36 9.76 4.04 25.09
N ASP A 37 10.70 3.89 26.02
CA ASP A 37 10.46 4.12 27.46
C ASP A 37 10.06 5.58 27.72
N ASP A 38 10.72 6.55 27.08
CA ASP A 38 10.29 7.97 27.16
C ASP A 38 8.88 8.17 26.59
N SER A 39 8.55 7.51 25.47
CA SER A 39 7.22 7.59 24.86
C SER A 39 6.12 7.02 25.77
N VAL A 40 6.40 5.93 26.49
CA VAL A 40 5.48 5.38 27.51
C VAL A 40 5.23 6.40 28.63
N LEU A 41 6.27 7.11 29.07
CA LEU A 41 6.18 8.02 30.22
C LEU A 41 5.58 9.38 29.87
N ARG A 42 5.87 9.90 28.67
CA ARG A 42 5.62 11.31 28.32
C ARG A 42 4.86 11.48 27.00
N GLY A 43 4.42 10.39 26.37
CA GLY A 43 3.94 10.42 24.99
C GLY A 43 5.08 10.63 23.99
N GLY A 44 4.82 10.40 22.71
CA GLY A 44 5.81 10.52 21.64
C GLY A 44 5.45 9.62 20.46
N TYR A 45 6.02 8.42 20.42
CA TYR A 45 5.58 7.41 19.45
C TYR A 45 4.17 6.93 19.78
N ALA A 46 3.26 7.06 18.81
CA ALA A 46 1.87 6.68 18.92
C ALA A 46 1.61 5.21 18.56
N ALA A 47 2.55 4.58 17.87
CA ALA A 47 2.53 3.16 17.58
C ALA A 47 3.93 2.64 17.22
N ILE A 48 4.07 1.32 17.24
CA ILE A 48 5.23 0.54 16.82
C ILE A 48 4.84 -0.26 15.58
N ALA A 49 5.60 -0.12 14.50
CA ALA A 49 5.49 -0.98 13.34
C ALA A 49 5.94 -2.40 13.69
N THR A 50 5.12 -3.39 13.36
CA THR A 50 5.40 -4.80 13.64
C THR A 50 5.54 -5.62 12.37
N PHE A 51 4.79 -5.28 11.32
CA PHE A 51 4.96 -5.85 9.98
C PHE A 51 5.44 -4.77 9.02
N HIS A 52 6.45 -5.14 8.22
CA HIS A 52 7.13 -4.27 7.30
C HIS A 52 7.53 -5.03 6.03
N PHE A 53 7.85 -4.30 4.96
CA PHE A 53 8.27 -4.92 3.70
C PHE A 53 9.67 -5.56 3.80
N GLY A 54 10.60 -4.91 4.50
CA GLY A 54 12.00 -5.34 4.61
C GLY A 54 12.26 -6.34 5.74
N ASN A 55 11.52 -6.23 6.85
CA ASN A 55 11.52 -7.20 7.94
C ASN A 55 10.11 -7.75 8.11
N PRO A 56 9.92 -9.07 7.91
CA PRO A 56 8.59 -9.64 7.94
C PRO A 56 7.81 -9.46 9.24
N ASN A 57 8.51 -9.38 10.38
CA ASN A 57 7.94 -9.34 11.72
C ASN A 57 8.96 -8.77 12.74
N PHE A 58 8.95 -7.46 12.95
CA PHE A 58 9.83 -6.79 13.91
C PHE A 58 9.62 -7.30 15.33
N ALA A 59 8.39 -7.54 15.76
CA ALA A 59 8.12 -8.02 17.11
C ALA A 59 8.67 -9.43 17.40
N ASN A 60 9.10 -10.17 16.37
CA ASN A 60 9.85 -11.43 16.48
C ASN A 60 11.36 -11.22 16.34
N ALA A 61 11.81 -10.42 15.37
CA ALA A 61 13.22 -10.13 15.16
C ALA A 61 13.83 -9.29 16.30
N GLU A 62 13.01 -8.48 16.97
CA GLU A 62 13.35 -7.61 18.10
C GLU A 62 12.45 -7.95 19.30
N PRO A 63 12.72 -9.05 20.02
CA PRO A 63 11.84 -9.54 21.08
C PRO A 63 11.61 -8.54 22.21
N PHE A 64 12.52 -7.58 22.41
CA PHE A 64 12.36 -6.53 23.40
C PHE A 64 11.12 -5.67 23.17
N LEU A 65 10.62 -5.58 21.93
CA LEU A 65 9.42 -4.82 21.61
C LEU A 65 8.21 -5.30 22.41
N GLN A 66 8.14 -6.60 22.76
CA GLN A 66 7.05 -7.19 23.56
C GLN A 66 6.85 -6.52 24.92
N ARG A 67 7.89 -5.86 25.46
CA ARG A 67 7.77 -5.04 26.68
C ARG A 67 6.74 -3.92 26.53
N TYR A 68 6.59 -3.37 25.32
CA TYR A 68 5.71 -2.23 25.03
C TYR A 68 4.29 -2.66 24.65
N ARG A 69 4.02 -3.96 24.57
CA ARG A 69 2.68 -4.48 24.27
C ARG A 69 1.67 -3.97 25.31
N GLY A 70 0.60 -3.34 24.82
CA GLY A 70 -0.46 -2.76 25.67
C GLY A 70 -0.08 -1.40 26.29
N GLN A 71 1.13 -0.90 26.02
CA GLN A 71 1.59 0.44 26.40
C GLN A 71 1.71 1.35 25.18
N ILE A 72 2.18 0.80 24.06
CA ILE A 72 2.23 1.48 22.76
C ILE A 72 1.57 0.54 21.73
N PRO A 73 0.60 1.04 20.94
CA PRO A 73 -0.10 0.25 19.94
C PRO A 73 0.80 -0.41 18.91
N TYR A 74 0.39 -1.57 18.41
CA TYR A 74 1.09 -2.30 17.35
C TYR A 74 0.36 -2.18 16.01
N ILE A 75 1.08 -1.75 14.98
CA ILE A 75 0.53 -1.53 13.64
C ILE A 75 1.38 -2.22 12.56
N ALA A 76 0.84 -2.31 11.35
CA ALA A 76 1.56 -2.73 10.15
C ALA A 76 1.81 -1.51 9.26
N LEU A 77 3.03 -1.36 8.75
CA LEU A 77 3.41 -0.25 7.87
C LEU A 77 4.07 -0.77 6.59
N GLN A 78 3.54 -0.33 5.45
CA GLN A 78 3.99 -0.79 4.13
C GLN A 78 5.23 -0.06 3.65
N ASP A 79 5.49 1.14 4.17
CA ASP A 79 6.66 1.97 3.90
C ASP A 79 6.93 2.06 2.38
N ALA A 80 5.97 2.69 1.71
CA ALA A 80 5.89 2.88 0.28
C ALA A 80 7.05 3.76 -0.25
N HIS A 81 7.87 3.22 -1.15
CA HIS A 81 9.07 3.89 -1.71
C HIS A 81 8.97 4.26 -3.20
N GLY A 82 7.84 3.95 -3.85
CA GLY A 82 7.58 4.22 -5.27
C GLY A 82 6.60 5.35 -5.51
N GLY A 83 6.55 5.84 -6.75
CA GLY A 83 5.52 6.81 -7.18
C GLY A 83 4.17 6.16 -7.48
N GLU A 84 4.12 4.83 -7.59
CA GLU A 84 2.96 4.12 -8.16
C GLU A 84 2.51 2.98 -7.26
N SER A 85 1.26 3.09 -6.79
CA SER A 85 0.71 2.11 -5.85
C SER A 85 0.50 0.71 -6.41
N TRP A 86 0.48 0.62 -7.73
CA TRP A 86 0.45 -0.64 -8.45
C TRP A 86 1.60 -1.57 -8.05
N TRP A 87 2.80 -1.05 -7.82
CA TRP A 87 3.99 -1.86 -7.59
C TRP A 87 4.15 -2.37 -6.17
N TRP A 88 3.45 -1.79 -5.20
CA TRP A 88 3.35 -2.31 -3.83
C TRP A 88 2.02 -3.04 -3.56
N GLY A 89 1.25 -3.37 -4.60
CA GLY A 89 -0.06 -4.03 -4.48
C GLY A 89 -0.02 -5.32 -3.65
N ASP A 90 1.07 -6.08 -3.73
CA ASP A 90 1.22 -7.32 -2.96
C ASP A 90 1.37 -7.04 -1.46
N MET A 91 2.03 -5.94 -1.09
CA MET A 91 2.14 -5.50 0.31
C MET A 91 0.81 -4.93 0.81
N LEU A 92 0.10 -4.16 -0.04
CA LEU A 92 -1.26 -3.66 0.25
C LEU A 92 -2.25 -4.80 0.52
N ALA A 93 -2.12 -5.92 -0.19
CA ALA A 93 -2.91 -7.12 0.04
C ALA A 93 -2.39 -7.95 1.21
N GLY A 94 -1.07 -8.01 1.40
CA GLY A 94 -0.42 -8.93 2.31
C GLY A 94 -0.51 -8.54 3.77
N PHE A 95 -0.38 -7.26 4.13
CA PHE A 95 -0.48 -6.85 5.53
C PHE A 95 -1.10 -5.46 5.71
N ARG A 96 -1.86 -5.32 6.80
CA ARG A 96 -2.67 -4.14 7.10
C ARG A 96 -2.75 -3.88 8.59
N THR A 97 -2.99 -2.62 8.91
CA THR A 97 -3.50 -2.22 10.22
C THR A 97 -5.02 -2.20 10.16
N VAL A 98 -5.67 -2.85 11.12
CA VAL A 98 -7.11 -2.77 11.36
C VAL A 98 -7.32 -1.99 12.65
N PHE A 99 -8.33 -1.12 12.66
CA PHE A 99 -8.68 -0.34 13.85
C PHE A 99 -10.18 -0.38 14.11
N LEU A 100 -10.56 -0.24 15.37
CA LEU A 100 -11.95 -0.13 15.78
C LEU A 100 -12.30 1.34 15.96
N ALA A 101 -13.36 1.78 15.28
CA ALA A 101 -13.92 3.11 15.43
C ALA A 101 -15.42 3.07 15.10
N GLU A 102 -16.18 4.06 15.59
CA GLU A 102 -17.57 4.26 15.19
C GLU A 102 -17.68 4.62 13.71
N GLU A 103 -16.74 5.45 13.23
CA GLU A 103 -16.66 5.89 11.84
C GLU A 103 -15.19 5.78 11.35
N PRO A 104 -14.95 5.39 10.08
CA PRO A 104 -13.61 5.23 9.51
C PRO A 104 -12.99 6.58 9.11
N THR A 105 -12.96 7.55 10.03
CA THR A 105 -12.39 8.88 9.79
C THR A 105 -10.98 9.00 10.37
N TRP A 106 -10.31 10.11 10.05
CA TRP A 106 -9.03 10.45 10.66
C TRP A 106 -9.12 10.53 12.19
N GLU A 107 -10.18 11.14 12.73
CA GLU A 107 -10.43 11.20 14.18
C GLU A 107 -10.71 9.83 14.77
N GLY A 108 -11.40 8.96 14.04
CA GLY A 108 -11.58 7.55 14.39
C GLY A 108 -10.24 6.83 14.53
N TRP A 109 -9.35 7.00 13.55
CA TRP A 109 -7.99 6.47 13.57
C TRP A 109 -7.15 6.99 14.74
N LEU A 110 -7.13 8.31 14.96
CA LEU A 110 -6.39 8.91 16.07
C LEU A 110 -6.87 8.40 17.44
N ARG A 111 -8.19 8.33 17.64
CA ARG A 111 -8.76 7.76 18.87
C ARG A 111 -8.41 6.29 19.03
N ALA A 112 -8.40 5.53 17.94
CA ALA A 112 -8.03 4.12 18.00
C ALA A 112 -6.56 3.93 18.41
N LEU A 113 -5.65 4.78 17.93
CA LEU A 113 -4.26 4.80 18.40
C LEU A 113 -4.18 5.16 19.89
N ASP A 114 -4.83 6.26 20.30
CA ASP A 114 -4.76 6.75 21.68
C ASP A 114 -5.33 5.74 22.71
N ASN A 115 -6.21 4.82 22.28
CA ASN A 115 -6.84 3.81 23.13
C ASN A 115 -6.34 2.36 22.88
N ASP A 116 -5.34 2.19 22.01
CA ASP A 116 -4.82 0.89 21.57
C ASP A 116 -5.91 -0.04 21.02
N TRP A 117 -6.82 0.51 20.22
CA TRP A 117 -7.90 -0.18 19.51
C TRP A 117 -7.49 -0.62 18.10
N VAL A 118 -6.22 -0.97 17.93
CA VAL A 118 -5.64 -1.35 16.64
C VAL A 118 -5.01 -2.73 16.71
N ALA A 119 -4.88 -3.37 15.55
CA ALA A 119 -4.11 -4.59 15.40
C ALA A 119 -3.45 -4.63 14.02
N ALA A 120 -2.21 -5.09 14.00
CA ALA A 120 -1.47 -5.41 12.80
C ALA A 120 -1.76 -6.85 12.38
N PHE A 121 -1.93 -7.07 11.09
CA PHE A 121 -2.17 -8.40 10.51
C PHE A 121 -1.35 -8.59 9.26
N ARG A 122 -0.86 -9.82 9.06
CA ARG A 122 -0.18 -10.26 7.84
C ARG A 122 -0.71 -11.61 7.40
N HIS A 123 -1.00 -11.72 6.10
CA HIS A 123 -1.41 -12.94 5.42
C HIS A 123 -0.95 -12.87 3.96
N ASP A 124 0.20 -13.45 3.68
CA ASP A 124 0.81 -13.45 2.35
C ASP A 124 1.76 -14.66 2.19
N ALA A 125 2.52 -14.69 1.09
CA ALA A 125 3.52 -15.71 0.84
C ALA A 125 4.62 -15.73 1.93
N VAL A 126 4.93 -14.59 2.54
CA VAL A 126 5.95 -14.48 3.59
C VAL A 126 5.50 -15.16 4.88
N SER A 127 4.21 -15.08 5.21
CA SER A 127 3.63 -15.86 6.31
C SER A 127 3.25 -17.30 5.94
N GLY A 128 3.56 -17.76 4.72
CA GLY A 128 3.19 -19.09 4.23
C GLY A 128 1.68 -19.31 4.20
N GLY A 129 0.89 -18.26 3.97
CA GLY A 129 -0.57 -18.31 4.02
C GLY A 129 -1.16 -18.44 5.44
N GLN A 130 -0.33 -18.29 6.49
CA GLN A 130 -0.83 -18.18 7.85
C GLN A 130 -1.19 -16.73 8.18
N THR A 131 -2.17 -16.52 9.05
CA THR A 131 -2.44 -15.19 9.60
C THR A 131 -1.54 -14.94 10.80
N TRP A 132 -0.59 -14.03 10.66
CA TRP A 132 0.14 -13.45 11.78
C TRP A 132 -0.58 -12.19 12.27
N ARG A 133 -0.51 -11.93 13.58
CA ARG A 133 -1.23 -10.82 14.20
C ARG A 133 -0.50 -10.28 15.42
N HIS A 134 -0.54 -8.96 15.57
CA HIS A 134 -0.01 -8.24 16.72
C HIS A 134 -1.02 -7.21 17.18
N ALA A 135 -1.38 -7.24 18.46
CA ALA A 135 -2.25 -6.27 19.10
C ALA A 135 -1.74 -6.01 20.50
N GLY A 136 -1.83 -4.76 20.97
CA GLY A 136 -1.45 -4.40 22.32
C GLY A 136 -2.43 -4.94 23.36
N ARG A 137 -3.72 -5.11 22.99
CA ARG A 137 -4.77 -5.63 23.89
C ARG A 137 -5.47 -6.87 23.35
N ASP A 138 -5.77 -7.80 24.26
CA ASP A 138 -6.47 -9.06 23.93
C ASP A 138 -7.96 -8.85 23.63
N ASP A 139 -8.62 -7.90 24.30
CA ASP A 139 -10.05 -7.59 24.09
C ASP A 139 -10.32 -6.98 22.72
N VAL A 140 -9.42 -6.12 22.24
CA VAL A 140 -9.42 -5.56 20.88
C VAL A 140 -9.21 -6.66 19.86
N LEU A 141 -8.23 -7.53 20.08
CA LEU A 141 -8.01 -8.67 19.19
C LEU A 141 -9.24 -9.59 19.13
N ALA A 142 -9.89 -9.87 20.26
CA ALA A 142 -11.11 -10.65 20.32
C ALA A 142 -12.29 -9.96 19.62
N ALA A 143 -12.42 -8.64 19.73
CA ALA A 143 -13.42 -7.86 19.00
C ALA A 143 -13.22 -7.94 17.48
N ILE A 144 -11.99 -7.77 17.00
CA ILE A 144 -11.65 -7.92 15.57
C ILE A 144 -11.89 -9.36 15.11
N GLN A 145 -11.50 -10.36 15.90
CA GLN A 145 -11.72 -11.77 15.57
C GLN A 145 -13.19 -12.13 15.39
N ARG A 146 -14.11 -11.49 16.13
CA ARG A 146 -15.55 -11.70 15.94
C ARG A 146 -16.04 -11.21 14.57
N GLN A 147 -15.37 -10.22 13.98
CA GLN A 147 -15.67 -9.73 12.64
C GLN A 147 -14.86 -10.42 11.54
N TRP A 148 -13.97 -11.35 11.93
CA TRP A 148 -12.93 -11.87 11.04
C TRP A 148 -13.47 -12.41 9.74
N GLN A 149 -14.57 -13.18 9.77
CA GLN A 149 -15.19 -13.74 8.55
C GLN A 149 -15.63 -12.66 7.56
N ALA A 150 -16.13 -11.52 8.04
CA ALA A 150 -16.53 -10.41 7.18
C ALA A 150 -15.33 -9.58 6.70
N TRP A 151 -14.21 -9.61 7.42
CA TRP A 151 -13.06 -8.74 7.20
C TRP A 151 -11.85 -9.44 6.58
N ARG A 152 -11.95 -10.72 6.18
CA ARG A 152 -10.88 -11.43 5.47
C ARG A 152 -10.68 -10.86 4.08
N TRP A 153 -9.78 -9.90 3.98
CA TRP A 153 -9.54 -9.22 2.72
C TRP A 153 -8.71 -10.08 1.75
N TRP A 154 -7.80 -10.93 2.23
CA TRP A 154 -7.01 -11.84 1.37
C TRP A 154 -7.85 -12.91 0.65
N GLU A 155 -9.07 -13.19 1.14
CA GLU A 155 -10.05 -14.06 0.48
C GLU A 155 -11.02 -13.27 -0.42
N ASN A 156 -10.98 -11.94 -0.42
CA ASN A 156 -11.91 -11.12 -1.18
C ASN A 156 -11.42 -10.99 -2.65
N PRO A 157 -12.11 -11.62 -3.63
CA PRO A 157 -11.69 -11.59 -5.02
C PRO A 157 -11.71 -10.18 -5.63
N ARG A 158 -12.47 -9.23 -5.05
CA ARG A 158 -12.53 -7.85 -5.54
C ARG A 158 -11.26 -7.05 -5.31
N ILE A 159 -10.42 -7.47 -4.36
CA ILE A 159 -9.17 -6.77 -4.02
C ILE A 159 -7.95 -7.61 -4.38
N GLN A 160 -8.15 -8.81 -4.91
CA GLN A 160 -7.06 -9.56 -5.51
C GLN A 160 -6.47 -8.75 -6.66
N ARG A 161 -5.15 -8.79 -6.78
CA ARG A 161 -4.44 -8.05 -7.80
C ARG A 161 -4.90 -8.52 -9.18
N PRO A 162 -5.44 -7.63 -10.04
CA PRO A 162 -5.82 -8.01 -11.38
C PRO A 162 -4.57 -8.26 -12.24
N ALA A 163 -4.70 -9.05 -13.30
CA ALA A 163 -3.61 -9.26 -14.26
C ALA A 163 -3.21 -7.97 -15.00
N VAL A 164 -4.12 -7.00 -15.09
CA VAL A 164 -3.90 -5.70 -15.69
C VAL A 164 -4.75 -4.63 -15.00
N SER A 165 -4.14 -3.47 -14.76
CA SER A 165 -4.85 -2.23 -14.45
C SER A 165 -5.05 -1.44 -15.74
N LEU A 166 -6.29 -1.07 -16.05
CA LEU A 166 -6.65 -0.28 -17.23
C LEU A 166 -7.35 1.00 -16.76
N VAL A 167 -6.83 2.15 -17.15
CA VAL A 167 -7.29 3.47 -16.69
C VAL A 167 -7.36 4.43 -17.89
N ALA A 168 -8.40 5.26 -17.92
CA ALA A 168 -8.47 6.42 -18.80
C ALA A 168 -7.98 7.64 -18.01
N LEU A 169 -7.01 8.36 -18.57
CA LEU A 169 -6.33 9.49 -17.96
C LEU A 169 -6.70 10.77 -18.71
N ALA A 170 -7.01 11.81 -17.95
CA ALA A 170 -7.27 13.15 -18.43
C ALA A 170 -6.16 14.13 -17.94
N PRO A 171 -6.07 15.34 -18.51
CA PRO A 171 -5.09 16.33 -18.08
C PRO A 171 -5.20 16.69 -16.59
N GLU A 172 -6.40 16.59 -16.03
CA GLU A 172 -6.70 16.88 -14.62
C GLU A 172 -6.13 15.84 -13.64
N ASP A 173 -5.73 14.66 -14.13
CA ASP A 173 -5.12 13.59 -13.32
C ASP A 173 -3.63 13.90 -13.04
N GLU A 174 -3.37 14.99 -12.31
CA GLU A 174 -2.03 15.59 -12.17
C GLU A 174 -0.96 14.69 -11.55
N PHE A 175 -1.38 13.67 -10.80
CA PHE A 175 -0.49 12.71 -10.13
C PHE A 175 -0.31 11.40 -10.90
N GLU A 176 -1.02 11.18 -11.99
CA GLU A 176 -0.99 9.92 -12.71
C GLU A 176 0.12 9.89 -13.77
N ALA A 177 0.98 8.86 -13.74
CA ALA A 177 1.98 8.71 -14.80
C ALA A 177 1.32 8.39 -16.14
N GLY A 178 1.82 9.01 -17.21
CA GLY A 178 1.22 8.89 -18.54
C GLY A 178 0.00 9.78 -18.77
N ARG A 179 -0.31 10.72 -17.85
CA ARG A 179 -1.34 11.74 -18.12
C ARG A 179 -1.01 12.51 -19.42
N PRO A 180 -2.01 12.80 -20.27
CA PRO A 180 -1.79 13.61 -21.46
C PRO A 180 -1.79 15.11 -21.12
N GLU A 181 -1.16 15.93 -21.96
CA GLU A 181 -1.30 17.40 -21.88
C GLU A 181 -2.67 17.87 -22.39
N SER A 182 -3.28 17.10 -23.31
CA SER A 182 -4.62 17.36 -23.88
C SER A 182 -5.26 16.07 -24.39
N GLY A 183 -6.60 16.04 -24.47
CA GLY A 183 -7.35 14.84 -24.85
C GLY A 183 -7.37 13.79 -23.73
N ILE A 184 -7.39 12.51 -24.10
CA ILE A 184 -7.42 11.37 -23.15
C ILE A 184 -6.26 10.43 -23.46
N ALA A 185 -5.73 9.74 -22.46
CA ALA A 185 -4.82 8.61 -22.67
C ALA A 185 -5.36 7.35 -22.00
N ILE A 186 -5.25 6.20 -22.66
CA ILE A 186 -5.58 4.91 -22.05
C ILE A 186 -4.29 4.23 -21.63
N ARG A 187 -4.14 4.00 -20.32
CA ARG A 187 -2.96 3.35 -19.73
C ARG A 187 -3.30 1.94 -19.27
N ALA A 188 -2.50 0.98 -19.71
CA ALA A 188 -2.54 -0.41 -19.25
C ALA A 188 -1.25 -0.78 -18.52
N ARG A 189 -1.35 -1.15 -17.23
CA ARG A 189 -0.24 -1.70 -16.43
C ARG A 189 -0.44 -3.19 -16.21
N CYS A 190 0.48 -4.01 -16.71
CA CYS A 190 0.42 -5.45 -16.51
C CYS A 190 0.98 -5.84 -15.13
N TRP A 191 0.54 -6.99 -14.63
CA TRP A 191 1.02 -7.53 -13.35
C TRP A 191 2.46 -8.01 -13.44
N TRP A 192 3.27 -7.59 -12.48
CA TRP A 192 4.63 -8.07 -12.23
C TRP A 192 4.77 -8.50 -10.77
N ASP A 193 5.66 -9.47 -10.52
CA ASP A 193 6.27 -9.65 -9.21
C ASP A 193 7.18 -8.44 -8.94
N ASN A 194 7.27 -8.05 -7.67
CA ASN A 194 7.94 -6.82 -7.27
C ASN A 194 9.05 -7.10 -6.26
N THR A 195 10.01 -6.20 -6.16
CA THR A 195 10.94 -6.16 -5.03
C THR A 195 10.17 -5.80 -3.75
N ALA A 196 10.81 -6.00 -2.60
CA ALA A 196 10.21 -5.61 -1.33
C ALA A 196 9.94 -4.09 -1.25
N GLN A 197 10.74 -3.28 -1.96
CA GLN A 197 10.57 -1.82 -2.07
C GLN A 197 9.51 -1.40 -3.10
N GLY A 198 8.80 -2.35 -3.72
CA GLY A 198 7.77 -2.04 -4.71
C GLY A 198 8.33 -1.59 -6.05
N LEU A 199 9.38 -2.25 -6.55
CA LEU A 199 9.88 -2.06 -7.92
C LEU A 199 9.53 -3.27 -8.79
N PRO A 200 9.09 -3.08 -10.05
CA PRO A 200 8.86 -4.19 -10.97
C PRO A 200 10.10 -5.08 -11.13
N LYS A 201 9.93 -6.40 -11.00
CA LYS A 201 11.03 -7.37 -11.10
C LYS A 201 10.82 -8.41 -12.19
N THR A 202 9.68 -9.10 -12.20
CA THR A 202 9.43 -10.20 -13.14
C THR A 202 7.99 -10.13 -13.67
N PRO A 203 7.77 -10.08 -14.99
CA PRO A 203 6.43 -10.01 -15.55
C PRO A 203 5.63 -11.28 -15.20
N ARG A 204 4.38 -11.09 -14.79
CA ARG A 204 3.40 -12.15 -14.53
C ARG A 204 2.27 -12.15 -15.55
N ALA A 205 2.01 -10.99 -16.14
CA ALA A 205 1.15 -10.83 -17.29
C ALA A 205 1.86 -10.04 -18.39
N GLU A 206 1.58 -10.40 -19.63
CA GLU A 206 2.07 -9.74 -20.83
C GLU A 206 0.91 -9.06 -21.54
N PHE A 207 1.13 -7.84 -22.03
CA PHE A 207 0.15 -7.15 -22.86
C PHE A 207 0.03 -7.83 -24.23
N VAL A 208 -1.20 -8.06 -24.68
CA VAL A 208 -1.48 -8.66 -25.98
C VAL A 208 -2.08 -7.63 -26.92
N SER A 209 -3.15 -6.95 -26.50
CA SER A 209 -3.83 -5.95 -27.33
C SER A 209 -4.65 -4.97 -26.50
N LEU A 210 -4.96 -3.83 -27.12
CA LEU A 210 -5.92 -2.85 -26.64
C LEU A 210 -6.94 -2.57 -27.75
N THR A 211 -8.21 -2.48 -27.36
CA THR A 211 -9.28 -2.01 -28.24
C THR A 211 -10.02 -0.84 -27.62
N ILE A 212 -10.50 0.07 -28.47
CA ILE A 212 -11.38 1.19 -28.11
C ILE A 212 -12.61 1.10 -29.01
N ASP A 213 -13.79 0.99 -28.38
CA ASP A 213 -15.08 0.76 -29.04
C ASP A 213 -15.04 -0.43 -30.03
N GLY A 214 -14.34 -1.50 -29.63
CA GLY A 214 -14.18 -2.72 -30.43
C GLY A 214 -13.18 -2.61 -31.59
N LYS A 215 -12.50 -1.47 -31.76
CA LYS A 215 -11.45 -1.30 -32.78
C LYS A 215 -10.08 -1.40 -32.13
N GLU A 216 -9.15 -2.07 -32.81
CA GLU A 216 -7.77 -2.16 -32.36
C GLU A 216 -7.13 -0.76 -32.22
N ALA A 217 -6.44 -0.55 -31.10
CA ALA A 217 -5.80 0.70 -30.77
C ALA A 217 -4.31 0.44 -30.50
N ALA A 218 -3.45 1.23 -31.15
CA ALA A 218 -2.02 1.14 -30.93
C ALA A 218 -1.67 1.67 -29.53
N ALA A 219 -0.95 0.88 -28.76
CA ALA A 219 -0.43 1.26 -27.46
C ALA A 219 1.10 1.15 -27.46
N GLU A 220 1.78 2.18 -27.00
CA GLU A 220 3.22 2.26 -26.91
C GLU A 220 3.69 1.75 -25.54
N LEU A 221 4.73 0.93 -25.51
CA LEU A 221 5.38 0.52 -24.27
C LEU A 221 6.24 1.67 -23.73
N VAL A 222 5.97 2.08 -22.50
CA VAL A 222 6.75 3.06 -21.75
C VAL A 222 7.47 2.33 -20.62
N GLU A 223 8.79 2.49 -20.56
CA GLU A 223 9.64 2.04 -19.45
C GLU A 223 10.30 3.24 -18.79
N ILE A 224 10.17 3.36 -17.47
CA ILE A 224 10.84 4.38 -16.67
C ILE A 224 11.89 3.69 -15.81
N ARG A 225 13.15 4.12 -15.91
CA ARG A 225 14.28 3.58 -15.15
C ARG A 225 14.92 4.66 -14.29
N ASN A 226 15.46 4.27 -13.15
CA ASN A 226 16.27 5.17 -12.31
C ASN A 226 17.72 5.28 -12.80
N ASP A 227 18.52 6.12 -12.15
CA ASP A 227 19.95 6.32 -12.41
C ASP A 227 20.81 5.05 -12.31
N LYS A 228 20.28 3.97 -11.73
CA LYS A 228 20.93 2.65 -11.62
C LYS A 228 20.37 1.66 -12.64
N GLU A 229 19.65 2.13 -13.65
CA GLU A 229 18.99 1.34 -14.71
C GLU A 229 17.91 0.36 -14.20
N ALA A 230 17.51 0.46 -12.94
CA ALA A 230 16.44 -0.36 -12.38
C ALA A 230 15.09 0.18 -12.82
N LEU A 231 14.20 -0.72 -13.24
CA LEU A 231 12.86 -0.40 -13.68
C LEU A 231 12.03 0.16 -12.50
N GLN A 232 11.48 1.35 -12.69
CA GLN A 232 10.62 2.05 -11.72
C GLN A 232 9.15 1.97 -12.10
N ASP A 233 8.83 2.05 -13.39
CA ASP A 233 7.48 1.89 -13.91
C ASP A 233 7.52 1.28 -15.31
N VAL A 234 6.46 0.58 -15.66
CA VAL A 234 6.28 -0.04 -16.98
C VAL A 234 4.79 -0.12 -17.30
N TYR A 235 4.40 0.46 -18.43
CA TYR A 235 3.01 0.47 -18.87
C TYR A 235 2.89 0.65 -20.38
N TYR A 236 1.69 0.36 -20.89
CA TYR A 236 1.32 0.62 -22.27
C TYR A 236 0.41 1.84 -22.31
N LEU A 237 0.69 2.78 -23.21
CA LEU A 237 -0.05 4.03 -23.33
C LEU A 237 -0.62 4.20 -24.74
N CYS A 238 -1.91 4.46 -24.83
CA CYS A 238 -2.58 4.84 -26.07
C CYS A 238 -3.10 6.27 -25.94
N ALA A 239 -2.46 7.21 -26.64
CA ALA A 239 -2.87 8.60 -26.64
C ALA A 239 -4.03 8.85 -27.61
N LEU A 240 -5.05 9.56 -27.14
CA LEU A 240 -6.22 10.00 -27.90
C LEU A 240 -6.28 11.54 -27.85
N PRO A 241 -5.49 12.25 -28.67
CA PRO A 241 -5.36 13.70 -28.57
C PRO A 241 -6.66 14.45 -28.94
N ASN A 242 -7.49 13.86 -29.82
CA ASN A 242 -8.77 14.42 -30.24
C ASN A 242 -9.86 13.34 -30.19
N PRO A 243 -10.23 12.86 -29.00
CA PRO A 243 -11.21 11.80 -28.87
C PRO A 243 -12.61 12.34 -29.19
N GLN A 244 -13.46 11.50 -29.78
CA GLN A 244 -14.85 11.87 -30.07
C GLN A 244 -15.63 11.96 -28.75
N PRO A 245 -16.41 13.03 -28.52
CA PRO A 245 -17.17 13.21 -27.28
C PRO A 245 -18.15 12.08 -26.98
N GLY A 246 -18.41 11.88 -25.69
CA GLY A 246 -19.39 10.93 -25.16
C GLY A 246 -18.77 9.64 -24.61
N ARG A 247 -19.64 8.71 -24.24
CA ARG A 247 -19.23 7.47 -23.56
C ARG A 247 -18.49 6.52 -24.49
N ARG A 248 -17.33 6.06 -24.04
CA ARG A 248 -16.41 5.18 -24.78
C ARG A 248 -16.11 3.95 -23.95
N ARG A 249 -15.67 2.86 -24.60
CA ARG A 249 -15.22 1.63 -23.92
C ARG A 249 -13.82 1.26 -24.38
N ALA A 250 -12.91 1.08 -23.42
CA ALA A 250 -11.59 0.50 -23.68
C ALA A 250 -11.52 -0.92 -23.12
N GLU A 251 -10.85 -1.83 -23.81
CA GLU A 251 -10.61 -3.20 -23.36
C GLU A 251 -9.18 -3.63 -23.68
N ALA A 252 -8.43 -4.01 -22.65
CA ALA A 252 -7.10 -4.58 -22.77
C ALA A 252 -7.16 -6.10 -22.59
N VAL A 253 -6.43 -6.82 -23.44
CA VAL A 253 -6.21 -8.26 -23.31
C VAL A 253 -4.77 -8.48 -22.89
N VAL A 254 -4.59 -9.30 -21.85
CA VAL A 254 -3.29 -9.73 -21.36
C VAL A 254 -3.19 -11.24 -21.30
N ARG A 255 -1.98 -11.76 -21.37
CA ARG A 255 -1.67 -13.19 -21.23
C ARG A 255 -0.95 -13.43 -19.91
N ILE A 256 -1.43 -14.38 -19.12
CA ILE A 256 -0.74 -14.83 -17.90
C ILE A 256 0.47 -15.65 -18.30
N VAL A 257 1.66 -15.26 -17.84
CA VAL A 257 2.94 -15.87 -18.25
C VAL A 257 3.01 -17.34 -17.84
N GLU A 258 2.52 -17.66 -16.64
CA GLU A 258 2.64 -19.01 -16.07
C GLU A 258 1.73 -20.03 -16.77
N THR A 259 0.50 -19.66 -17.09
CA THR A 259 -0.49 -20.59 -17.66
C THR A 259 -0.66 -20.46 -19.17
N GLY A 260 -0.28 -19.31 -19.74
CA GLY A 260 -0.57 -18.96 -21.13
C GLY A 260 -2.00 -18.48 -21.37
N ASP A 261 -2.86 -18.48 -20.36
CA ASP A 261 -4.26 -18.06 -20.49
C ASP A 261 -4.38 -16.56 -20.78
N THR A 262 -5.40 -16.19 -21.55
CA THR A 262 -5.72 -14.78 -21.80
C THR A 262 -6.83 -14.30 -20.87
N VAL A 263 -6.68 -13.08 -20.37
CA VAL A 263 -7.66 -12.39 -19.53
C VAL A 263 -7.88 -11.01 -20.11
N SER A 264 -9.12 -10.54 -20.12
CA SER A 264 -9.44 -9.17 -20.53
C SER A 264 -9.93 -8.31 -19.37
N ARG A 265 -9.67 -7.01 -19.48
CA ARG A 265 -10.15 -5.97 -18.58
C ARG A 265 -10.71 -4.85 -19.41
N ALA A 266 -11.94 -4.44 -19.11
CA ALA A 266 -12.58 -3.32 -19.78
C ALA A 266 -12.94 -2.21 -18.79
N ILE A 267 -12.92 -0.98 -19.29
CA ILE A 267 -13.42 0.21 -18.62
C ILE A 267 -14.35 0.98 -19.55
N GLU A 268 -15.26 1.73 -18.96
CA GLU A 268 -16.02 2.77 -19.66
C GLU A 268 -15.57 4.12 -19.13
N PHE A 269 -15.49 5.11 -20.02
CA PHE A 269 -15.05 6.46 -19.70
C PHE A 269 -15.80 7.48 -20.55
N GLU A 270 -15.86 8.71 -20.06
CA GLU A 270 -16.43 9.85 -20.78
C GLU A 270 -15.31 10.69 -21.41
N VAL A 271 -15.63 11.30 -22.55
CA VAL A 271 -14.78 12.23 -23.30
C VAL A 271 -15.49 13.56 -23.42
#